data_AF-A0A955K509-F1
#
_entry.id   AF-A0A955K509-F1
#
_cell.length_a   1.000
_cell.length_b   1.000
_cell.length_c   1.000
_cell.angle_alpha   90.00
_cell.angle_beta   90.00
_cell.angle_gamma   90.00
#
_symmetry.space_group_name_H-M   'P 1'
#
loop_
_entity.id
_entity.type
_entity.pdbx_description
1 polymer ?
#
loop_
_entity_poly.entity_id
_entity_poly.type
_entity_poly.pdbx_seq_one_letter_code
_entity_poly.pdbx_strand_id
1 'polypeptide(L)'
;NGKDSKGVEVKGAKGDNYPLVLGSNTFIPGFEDHVVGMRPGEEKDFDVTFPKDYGVKALQSKKVTFHVEVVKVQEIIKPAVDADFVKKVAPDLKNVEELKADIKKQLAVEAQNQDKRTYENALVAELVEKSEVNLPKELVEEQAENVMRDLQQNLIYRGQTMQEYLDNIGMTAEEQREKEVLPEAERRLKAGIILSEVAEKEDIIVTPEELEIRIGVLKQKYPSDEQMQKQLSDPNYRREIGAQLLTEKTVARIVSLNNK
;
A
#
# COMPACT_ATOMS: atom_id res chain seq x y z
N ASN A 1 -5.56 27.17 -16.99
CA ASN A 1 -5.93 27.93 -15.76
C ASN A 1 -7.42 27.80 -15.48
N GLY A 2 -7.81 27.40 -14.27
CA GLY A 2 -9.22 27.33 -13.86
C GLY A 2 -9.68 28.53 -13.04
N LYS A 3 -10.84 29.10 -13.40
CA LYS A 3 -11.49 30.22 -12.71
C LYS A 3 -12.88 29.82 -12.25
N ASP A 4 -13.31 30.30 -11.09
CA ASP A 4 -14.66 30.09 -10.60
C ASP A 4 -15.67 30.96 -11.37
N SER A 5 -16.96 30.81 -11.06
CA SER A 5 -18.05 31.59 -11.68
C SER A 5 -17.95 33.11 -11.46
N LYS A 6 -17.05 33.58 -10.59
CA LYS A 6 -16.79 35.01 -10.32
C LYS A 6 -15.48 35.48 -10.97
N GLY A 7 -14.82 34.62 -11.76
CA GLY A 7 -13.55 34.93 -12.42
C GLY A 7 -12.32 34.84 -11.51
N VAL A 8 -12.46 34.33 -10.28
CA VAL A 8 -11.38 34.18 -9.32
C VAL A 8 -10.63 32.88 -9.58
N GLU A 9 -9.30 32.91 -9.56
CA GLU A 9 -8.48 31.71 -9.76
C GLU A 9 -8.76 30.65 -8.69
N VAL A 10 -8.97 29.42 -9.13
CA VAL A 10 -9.20 28.29 -8.23
C VAL A 10 -7.86 27.72 -7.81
N LYS A 11 -7.56 27.71 -6.50
CA LYS A 11 -6.34 27.13 -5.93
C LYS A 11 -6.25 25.65 -6.34
N GLY A 12 -5.16 25.27 -7.00
CA GLY A 12 -4.94 23.92 -7.52
C GLY A 12 -5.43 23.66 -8.96
N ALA A 13 -6.12 24.62 -9.58
CA ALA A 13 -6.58 24.51 -10.98
C ALA A 13 -5.63 25.20 -12.00
N LYS A 14 -4.40 25.50 -11.57
CA LYS A 14 -3.33 26.03 -12.41
C LYS A 14 -2.31 24.93 -12.67
N GLY A 15 -2.07 24.65 -13.94
CA GLY A 15 -1.02 23.74 -14.41
C GLY A 15 -0.30 24.41 -15.58
N ASP A 16 1.02 24.30 -15.59
CA ASP A 16 1.87 24.77 -16.67
C ASP A 16 2.55 23.56 -17.30
N ASN A 17 2.49 23.43 -18.63
CA ASN A 17 3.06 22.32 -19.39
C ASN A 17 2.77 20.91 -18.82
N TYR A 18 1.56 20.71 -18.29
CA TYR A 18 1.18 19.47 -17.63
C TYR A 18 0.90 18.36 -18.66
N PRO A 19 1.58 17.20 -18.61
CA PRO A 19 1.30 16.10 -19.52
C PRO A 19 -0.02 15.42 -19.16
N LEU A 20 -1.00 15.48 -20.06
CA LEU A 20 -2.28 14.77 -19.94
C LEU A 20 -2.30 13.58 -20.90
N VAL A 21 -2.50 12.38 -20.37
CA VAL A 21 -2.75 11.17 -21.17
C VAL A 21 -4.25 11.03 -21.33
N LEU A 22 -4.76 11.16 -22.56
CA LEU A 22 -6.19 11.01 -22.84
C LEU A 22 -6.65 9.57 -22.50
N GLY A 23 -7.78 9.47 -21.81
CA GLY A 23 -8.36 8.24 -21.29
C GLY A 23 -7.81 7.79 -19.92
N SER A 24 -6.91 8.56 -19.30
CA SER A 24 -6.35 8.18 -17.99
C SER A 24 -7.30 8.46 -16.83
N ASN A 25 -8.32 9.31 -17.03
CA ASN A 25 -9.23 9.79 -15.99
C ASN A 25 -8.48 10.42 -14.80
N THR A 26 -7.29 10.95 -15.04
CA THR A 26 -6.49 11.61 -14.00
C THR A 26 -7.05 13.01 -13.71
N PHE A 27 -7.74 13.61 -14.67
CA PHE A 27 -8.45 14.88 -14.50
C PHE A 27 -9.91 14.63 -14.13
N ILE A 28 -10.59 15.69 -13.68
CA ILE A 28 -12.00 15.61 -13.34
C ILE A 28 -12.84 15.14 -14.53
N PRO A 29 -13.88 14.32 -14.31
CA PRO A 29 -14.76 13.85 -15.37
C PRO A 29 -15.30 15.01 -16.23
N GLY A 30 -15.33 14.80 -17.55
CA GLY A 30 -15.75 15.82 -18.53
C GLY A 30 -14.64 16.77 -18.99
N PHE A 31 -13.49 16.86 -18.28
CA PHE A 31 -12.39 17.70 -18.74
C PHE A 31 -11.77 17.18 -20.04
N GLU A 32 -11.47 15.88 -20.09
CA GLU A 32 -10.81 15.26 -21.25
C GLU A 32 -11.66 15.37 -22.52
N ASP A 33 -12.99 15.25 -22.39
CA ASP A 33 -13.93 15.36 -23.52
C ASP A 33 -13.85 16.71 -24.26
N HIS A 34 -13.49 17.78 -23.55
CA HIS A 34 -13.38 19.10 -24.15
C HIS A 34 -12.06 19.32 -24.90
N VAL A 35 -11.00 18.60 -24.52
CA VAL A 35 -9.66 18.71 -25.14
C VAL A 35 -9.44 17.66 -26.23
N VAL A 36 -10.23 16.59 -26.27
CA VAL A 36 -10.23 15.63 -27.37
C VAL A 36 -10.49 16.33 -28.70
N GLY A 37 -9.62 16.06 -29.67
CA GLY A 37 -9.70 16.62 -31.02
C GLY A 37 -9.04 18.00 -31.20
N MET A 38 -8.57 18.63 -30.12
CA MET A 38 -7.79 19.87 -30.23
C MET A 38 -6.41 19.61 -30.85
N ARG A 39 -5.90 20.61 -31.56
CA ARG A 39 -4.57 20.57 -32.21
C ARG A 39 -3.53 21.35 -31.42
N PRO A 40 -2.22 21.08 -31.59
CA PRO A 40 -1.17 21.93 -31.05
C PRO A 40 -1.35 23.39 -31.44
N GLY A 41 -1.26 24.29 -30.47
CA GLY A 41 -1.49 25.73 -30.57
C GLY A 41 -2.94 26.16 -30.46
N GLU A 42 -3.91 25.24 -30.32
CA GLU A 42 -5.31 25.61 -30.08
C GLU A 42 -5.55 25.94 -28.61
N GLU A 43 -6.29 27.03 -28.39
CA GLU A 43 -6.78 27.44 -27.07
C GLU A 43 -8.28 27.19 -26.99
N LYS A 44 -8.77 26.75 -25.83
CA LYS A 44 -10.20 26.59 -25.59
C LYS A 44 -10.58 26.91 -24.16
N ASP A 45 -11.69 27.62 -24.04
CA ASP A 45 -12.39 27.82 -22.78
C ASP A 45 -13.59 26.87 -22.70
N PHE A 46 -13.71 26.17 -21.58
CA PHE A 46 -14.86 25.31 -21.31
C PHE A 46 -15.14 25.20 -19.82
N ASP A 47 -16.39 24.91 -19.50
CA ASP A 47 -16.86 24.77 -18.12
C ASP A 47 -16.90 23.31 -17.71
N VAL A 48 -16.34 22.99 -16.54
CA VAL A 48 -16.47 21.67 -15.92
C VAL A 48 -16.99 21.80 -14.50
N THR A 49 -17.92 20.94 -14.13
CA THR A 49 -18.43 20.84 -12.76
C THR A 49 -17.68 19.73 -12.04
N PHE A 50 -17.08 20.07 -10.90
CA PHE A 50 -16.41 19.11 -10.04
C PHE A 50 -17.41 18.10 -9.45
N PRO A 51 -17.02 16.81 -9.31
CA PRO A 51 -17.86 15.79 -8.69
C PRO A 51 -18.30 16.15 -7.27
N LYS A 52 -19.43 15.57 -6.83
CA LYS A 52 -19.95 15.77 -5.46
C LYS A 52 -19.02 15.20 -4.40
N ASP A 53 -18.32 14.14 -4.75
CA ASP A 53 -17.39 13.34 -3.95
C ASP A 53 -15.92 13.73 -4.17
N TYR A 54 -15.65 14.89 -4.77
CA TYR A 54 -14.29 15.36 -5.00
C TYR A 54 -13.52 15.52 -3.68
N GLY A 55 -12.26 15.07 -3.64
CA GLY A 55 -11.46 15.02 -2.40
C GLY A 55 -11.25 16.37 -1.70
N VAL A 56 -11.45 17.48 -2.41
CA VAL A 56 -11.40 18.84 -1.83
C VAL A 56 -12.82 19.38 -1.64
N LYS A 57 -13.32 19.39 -0.40
CA LYS A 57 -14.67 19.90 -0.04
C LYS A 57 -14.99 21.26 -0.63
N ALA A 58 -14.00 22.15 -0.68
CA ALA A 58 -14.17 23.50 -1.22
C ALA A 58 -14.46 23.54 -2.74
N LEU A 59 -14.23 22.45 -3.47
CA LEU A 59 -14.45 22.34 -4.92
C LEU A 59 -15.62 21.42 -5.28
N GLN A 60 -16.18 20.67 -4.34
CA GLN A 60 -17.30 19.76 -4.60
C GLN A 60 -18.49 20.49 -5.22
N SER A 61 -19.05 19.93 -6.30
CA SER A 61 -20.17 20.50 -7.07
C SER A 61 -19.93 21.91 -7.63
N LYS A 62 -18.71 22.44 -7.57
CA LYS A 62 -18.43 23.77 -8.12
C LYS A 62 -18.21 23.70 -9.62
N LYS A 63 -18.81 24.66 -10.32
CA LYS A 63 -18.56 24.91 -11.74
C LYS A 63 -17.33 25.80 -11.90
N VAL A 64 -16.36 25.35 -12.69
CA VAL A 64 -15.10 26.05 -12.94
C VAL A 64 -14.89 26.14 -14.44
N THR A 65 -14.54 27.34 -14.91
CA THR A 65 -14.17 27.59 -16.31
C THR A 65 -12.67 27.39 -16.47
N PHE A 66 -12.28 26.47 -17.34
CA PHE A 66 -10.89 26.19 -17.67
C PHE A 66 -10.52 26.82 -19.00
N HIS A 67 -9.42 27.58 -18.98
CA HIS A 67 -8.69 27.99 -20.18
C HIS A 67 -7.51 27.04 -20.40
N VAL A 68 -7.47 26.38 -21.56
CA VAL A 68 -6.47 25.35 -21.91
C VAL A 68 -5.71 25.70 -23.18
N GLU A 69 -4.39 25.85 -23.02
CA GLU A 69 -3.28 25.80 -23.99
C GLU A 69 -2.90 24.39 -24.46
N VAL A 70 -3.20 23.94 -25.69
CA VAL A 70 -2.58 22.68 -26.19
C VAL A 70 -1.19 22.96 -26.77
N VAL A 71 -0.14 22.77 -25.98
CA VAL A 71 1.24 23.02 -26.44
C VAL A 71 1.74 21.94 -27.41
N LYS A 72 1.48 20.66 -27.10
CA LYS A 72 1.97 19.53 -27.88
C LYS A 72 1.03 18.34 -27.77
N VAL A 73 0.81 17.64 -28.88
CA VAL A 73 0.09 16.37 -28.92
C VAL A 73 1.08 15.27 -29.30
N GLN A 74 1.10 14.19 -28.54
CA GLN A 74 1.94 13.03 -28.78
C GLN A 74 1.09 11.76 -28.75
N GLU A 75 1.37 10.84 -29.66
CA GLU A 75 0.74 9.51 -29.66
C GLU A 75 1.63 8.51 -28.91
N ILE A 76 1.01 7.73 -28.01
CA ILE A 76 1.70 6.63 -27.33
C ILE A 76 1.63 5.40 -28.24
N ILE A 77 2.71 5.16 -28.98
CA ILE A 77 2.88 3.93 -29.76
C ILE A 77 3.38 2.84 -28.82
N LYS A 78 2.51 1.87 -28.51
CA LYS A 78 2.91 0.70 -27.73
C LYS A 78 3.95 -0.10 -28.53
N PRO A 79 5.08 -0.51 -27.92
CA PRO A 79 6.04 -1.36 -28.61
C PRO A 79 5.39 -2.71 -28.96
N ALA A 80 5.83 -3.30 -30.07
CA ALA A 80 5.49 -4.68 -30.37
C ALA A 80 6.06 -5.58 -29.26
N VAL A 81 5.25 -6.52 -28.77
CA VAL A 81 5.69 -7.51 -27.78
C VAL A 81 6.38 -8.65 -28.54
N ASP A 82 7.63 -8.41 -28.92
CA ASP A 82 8.49 -9.33 -29.67
C ASP A 82 9.76 -9.71 -28.88
N ALA A 83 10.67 -10.46 -29.50
CA ALA A 83 11.91 -10.90 -28.86
C ALA A 83 12.82 -9.71 -28.46
N ASP A 84 12.78 -8.59 -29.17
CA ASP A 84 13.60 -7.42 -28.84
C ASP A 84 12.98 -6.62 -27.69
N PHE A 85 11.65 -6.61 -27.55
CA PHE A 85 10.99 -6.14 -26.35
C PHE A 85 11.36 -7.01 -25.14
N VAL A 86 11.31 -8.34 -25.28
CA VAL A 86 11.65 -9.29 -24.19
C VAL A 86 13.08 -9.05 -23.70
N LYS A 87 14.07 -8.95 -24.60
CA LYS A 87 15.46 -8.66 -24.22
C LYS A 87 15.64 -7.36 -23.45
N LYS A 88 14.79 -6.36 -23.69
CA LYS A 88 14.84 -5.06 -22.97
C LYS A 88 14.25 -5.14 -21.56
N VAL A 89 13.18 -5.90 -21.37
CA VAL A 89 12.45 -5.95 -20.09
C VAL A 89 12.85 -7.13 -19.20
N ALA A 90 13.32 -8.22 -19.80
CA ALA A 90 13.73 -9.44 -19.14
C ALA A 90 14.95 -10.03 -19.89
N PRO A 91 16.16 -9.51 -19.62
CA PRO A 91 17.38 -9.89 -20.34
C PRO A 91 17.69 -11.39 -20.29
N ASP A 92 17.22 -12.07 -19.24
CA ASP A 92 17.43 -13.51 -19.01
C ASP A 92 16.49 -14.41 -19.84
N LEU A 93 15.49 -13.83 -20.52
CA LEU A 93 14.47 -14.55 -21.29
C LEU A 93 14.67 -14.33 -22.79
N LYS A 94 14.41 -15.37 -23.59
CA LYS A 94 14.75 -15.38 -25.02
C LYS A 94 13.59 -14.96 -25.93
N ASN A 95 12.36 -15.17 -25.49
CA ASN A 95 11.17 -14.97 -26.31
C ASN A 95 9.92 -14.65 -25.47
N VAL A 96 8.83 -14.34 -26.18
CA VAL A 96 7.56 -13.91 -25.56
C VAL A 96 6.89 -15.05 -24.79
N GLU A 97 7.08 -16.31 -25.19
CA GLU A 97 6.51 -17.46 -24.49
C GLU A 97 7.18 -17.66 -23.13
N GLU A 98 8.51 -17.55 -23.06
CA GLU A 98 9.27 -17.59 -21.82
C GLU A 98 8.87 -16.44 -20.89
N LEU A 99 8.72 -15.22 -21.41
CA LEU A 99 8.23 -14.08 -20.64
C LEU A 99 6.82 -14.32 -20.07
N LYS A 100 5.89 -14.85 -20.87
CA LYS A 100 4.54 -15.19 -20.39
C LYS A 100 4.56 -16.30 -19.35
N ALA A 101 5.40 -17.32 -19.52
CA ALA A 101 5.52 -18.42 -18.57
C ALA A 101 6.10 -17.94 -17.24
N ASP A 102 7.10 -17.07 -17.26
CA ASP A 102 7.69 -16.49 -16.05
C ASP A 102 6.68 -15.60 -15.31
N ILE A 103 6.00 -14.68 -16.01
CA ILE A 103 4.93 -13.86 -15.43
C ILE A 103 3.83 -14.74 -14.81
N LYS A 104 3.41 -15.80 -15.52
CA LYS A 104 2.40 -16.73 -15.00
C LYS A 104 2.87 -17.43 -13.72
N LYS A 105 4.15 -17.82 -13.65
CA LYS A 105 4.74 -18.43 -12.45
C LYS A 105 4.79 -17.43 -11.30
N GLN A 106 5.21 -16.19 -11.55
CA GLN A 106 5.23 -15.13 -10.55
C GLN A 106 3.83 -14.86 -9.99
N LEU A 107 2.83 -14.68 -10.87
CA LEU A 107 1.43 -14.48 -10.47
C LEU A 107 0.86 -15.68 -9.71
N ALA A 108 1.21 -16.90 -10.10
CA ALA A 108 0.77 -18.10 -9.39
C ALA A 108 1.35 -18.17 -7.97
N VAL A 109 2.63 -17.84 -7.79
CA VAL A 109 3.29 -17.77 -6.48
C VAL A 109 2.69 -16.65 -5.64
N GLU A 110 2.43 -15.48 -6.24
CA GLU A 110 1.77 -14.36 -5.56
C GLU A 110 0.37 -14.75 -5.07
N ALA A 111 -0.45 -15.32 -5.95
CA ALA A 111 -1.80 -15.78 -5.62
C ALA A 111 -1.78 -16.84 -4.52
N GLN A 112 -0.89 -17.84 -4.62
CA GLN A 112 -0.75 -18.87 -3.58
C GLN A 112 -0.34 -18.28 -2.22
N ASN A 113 0.58 -17.31 -2.22
CA ASN A 113 0.99 -16.64 -0.99
C ASN A 113 -0.14 -15.78 -0.42
N GLN A 114 -0.94 -15.15 -1.27
CA GLN A 114 -2.10 -14.36 -0.85
C GLN A 114 -3.18 -15.25 -0.23
N ASP A 115 -3.52 -16.37 -0.89
CA ASP A 115 -4.49 -17.34 -0.37
C ASP A 115 -4.03 -17.92 0.96
N LYS A 116 -2.74 -18.28 1.06
CA LYS A 116 -2.12 -18.75 2.31
C LYS A 116 -2.28 -17.72 3.43
N ARG A 117 -1.93 -16.46 3.20
CA ARG A 117 -2.06 -15.39 4.21
C ARG A 117 -3.51 -15.14 4.60
N THR A 118 -4.43 -15.10 3.64
CA THR A 118 -5.86 -14.93 3.91
C THR A 118 -6.38 -16.06 4.80
N TYR A 119 -6.02 -17.31 4.49
CA TYR A 119 -6.41 -18.46 5.29
C TYR A 119 -5.80 -18.42 6.70
N GLU A 120 -4.50 -18.15 6.81
CA GLU A 120 -3.80 -17.99 8.10
C GLU A 120 -4.43 -16.90 8.97
N ASN A 121 -4.70 -15.73 8.38
CA ASN A 121 -5.34 -14.61 9.08
C ASN A 121 -6.77 -14.95 9.53
N ALA A 122 -7.53 -15.68 8.71
CA ALA A 122 -8.88 -16.11 9.06
C ALA A 122 -8.86 -17.08 10.25
N LEU A 123 -7.92 -18.03 10.28
CA LEU A 123 -7.76 -18.95 11.40
C LEU A 123 -7.37 -18.22 12.69
N VAL A 124 -6.42 -17.29 12.61
CA VAL A 124 -6.02 -16.49 13.77
C VAL A 124 -7.19 -15.63 14.25
N ALA A 125 -7.96 -15.02 13.34
CA ALA A 125 -9.14 -14.25 13.71
C ALA A 125 -10.20 -15.11 14.42
N GLU A 126 -10.51 -16.30 13.90
CA GLU A 126 -11.45 -17.23 14.53
C GLU A 126 -10.97 -17.69 15.91
N LEU A 127 -9.66 -17.95 16.06
CA LEU A 127 -9.06 -18.29 17.35
C LEU A 127 -9.18 -17.12 18.35
N VAL A 128 -8.96 -15.89 17.88
CA VAL A 128 -9.12 -14.66 18.66
C VAL A 128 -10.57 -14.47 19.10
N GLU A 129 -11.55 -14.75 18.25
CA GLU A 129 -12.98 -14.64 18.58
C GLU A 129 -13.41 -15.67 19.63
N LYS A 130 -12.89 -16.91 19.55
CA LYS A 130 -13.22 -17.99 20.50
C LYS A 130 -12.48 -17.89 21.84
N SER A 131 -11.49 -17.02 21.94
CA SER A 131 -10.65 -16.88 23.14
C SER A 131 -11.07 -15.67 23.97
N GLU A 132 -11.12 -15.86 25.29
CA GLU A 132 -11.27 -14.76 26.25
C GLU A 132 -9.89 -14.36 26.77
N VAL A 133 -9.53 -13.09 26.56
CA VAL A 133 -8.27 -12.51 27.03
C VAL A 133 -8.60 -11.19 27.69
N ASN A 134 -8.17 -11.02 28.94
CA ASN A 134 -8.29 -9.75 29.63
C ASN A 134 -7.08 -8.88 29.27
N LEU A 135 -7.31 -7.75 28.60
CA LEU A 135 -6.26 -6.85 28.16
C LEU A 135 -6.13 -5.67 29.13
N PRO A 136 -4.98 -5.52 29.82
CA PRO A 136 -4.71 -4.33 30.61
C PRO A 136 -4.71 -3.09 29.71
N LYS A 137 -5.42 -2.03 30.11
CA LYS A 137 -5.52 -0.78 29.34
C LYS A 137 -4.15 -0.22 28.98
N GLU A 138 -3.21 -0.24 29.91
CA GLU A 138 -1.84 0.26 29.70
C GLU A 138 -1.14 -0.42 28.51
N LEU A 139 -1.32 -1.73 28.35
CA LEU A 139 -0.74 -2.48 27.23
C LEU A 139 -1.46 -2.20 25.90
N VAL A 140 -2.78 -1.97 25.95
CA VAL A 140 -3.53 -1.56 24.75
C VAL A 140 -3.07 -0.18 24.28
N GLU A 141 -2.83 0.74 25.21
CA GLU A 141 -2.35 2.08 24.91
C GLU A 141 -0.93 2.06 24.30
N GLU A 142 -0.01 1.27 24.86
CA GLU A 142 1.32 1.07 24.27
C GLU A 142 1.22 0.50 22.85
N GLN A 143 0.33 -0.47 22.65
CA GLN A 143 0.15 -1.06 21.33
C GLN A 143 -0.50 -0.08 20.34
N ALA A 144 -1.37 0.81 20.80
CA ALA A 144 -1.95 1.88 19.99
C ALA A 144 -0.89 2.88 19.50
N GLU A 145 0.12 3.19 20.32
CA GLU A 145 1.26 3.99 19.89
C GLU A 145 2.05 3.31 18.78
N ASN A 146 2.25 2.00 18.85
CA ASN A 146 2.92 1.23 17.80
C ASN A 146 2.10 1.24 16.50
N VAL A 147 0.79 1.03 16.57
CA VAL A 147 -0.11 1.12 15.40
C VAL A 147 -0.04 2.51 14.77
N MET A 148 0.00 3.57 15.57
CA MET A 148 0.13 4.94 15.07
C MET A 148 1.50 5.21 14.43
N ARG A 149 2.58 4.68 15.01
CA ARG A 149 3.93 4.81 14.46
C ARG A 149 4.03 4.12 13.09
N ASP A 150 3.46 2.92 12.96
CA ASP A 150 3.39 2.20 11.69
C ASP A 150 2.63 3.02 10.63
N LEU A 151 1.48 3.59 11.01
CA LEU A 151 0.71 4.44 10.12
C LEU A 151 1.50 5.67 9.67
N GLN A 152 2.12 6.39 10.61
CA GLN A 152 2.93 7.57 10.30
C GLN A 152 4.07 7.23 9.34
N GLN A 153 4.76 6.12 9.58
CA GLN A 153 5.85 5.66 8.73
C GLN A 153 5.35 5.36 7.30
N ASN A 154 4.20 4.68 7.18
CA ASN A 154 3.57 4.40 5.89
C ASN A 154 3.15 5.68 5.15
N LEU A 155 2.66 6.70 5.87
CA LEU A 155 2.30 7.99 5.29
C LEU A 155 3.54 8.76 4.79
N ILE A 156 4.63 8.76 5.55
CA ILE A 156 5.91 9.35 5.14
C ILE A 156 6.40 8.71 3.84
N TYR A 157 6.35 7.38 3.72
CA TYR A 157 6.73 6.68 2.49
C TYR A 157 5.86 7.07 1.28
N ARG A 158 4.61 7.45 1.51
CA ARG A 158 3.68 7.95 0.48
C ARG A 158 3.82 9.46 0.22
N GLY A 159 4.70 10.15 0.94
CA GLY A 159 4.85 11.60 0.87
C GLY A 159 3.63 12.38 1.37
N GLN A 160 2.83 11.77 2.26
CA GLN A 160 1.60 12.33 2.78
C GLN A 160 1.75 12.66 4.26
N THR A 161 1.20 13.79 4.71
CA THR A 161 1.16 14.13 6.13
C THR A 161 -0.02 13.47 6.84
N MET A 162 0.09 13.30 8.17
CA MET A 162 -1.04 12.80 8.98
C MET A 162 -2.27 13.68 8.84
N GLN A 163 -2.10 15.00 8.75
CA GLN A 163 -3.23 15.93 8.60
C GLN A 163 -3.95 15.72 7.27
N GLU A 164 -3.20 15.60 6.16
CA GLU A 164 -3.80 15.31 4.85
C GLU A 164 -4.50 13.94 4.83
N TYR A 165 -3.96 12.95 5.53
CA TYR A 165 -4.60 11.65 5.68
C TYR A 165 -5.95 11.76 6.41
N LEU A 166 -5.97 12.41 7.57
CA LEU A 166 -7.18 12.65 8.35
C LEU A 166 -8.24 13.44 7.58
N ASP A 167 -7.82 14.49 6.87
CA ASP A 167 -8.70 15.30 6.03
C ASP A 167 -9.32 14.47 4.88
N ASN A 168 -8.53 13.56 4.28
CA ASN A 168 -8.99 12.68 3.21
C ASN A 168 -10.03 11.65 3.68
N ILE A 169 -9.84 11.07 4.87
CA ILE A 169 -10.81 10.12 5.45
C ILE A 169 -11.96 10.83 6.19
N GLY A 170 -11.87 12.15 6.35
CA GLY A 170 -12.88 12.98 7.00
C GLY A 170 -13.04 12.71 8.50
N MET A 171 -11.98 12.23 9.17
CA MET A 171 -11.96 11.96 10.60
C MET A 171 -11.05 12.94 11.33
N THR A 172 -11.37 13.24 12.58
CA THR A 172 -10.41 13.88 13.49
C THR A 172 -9.37 12.87 13.99
N ALA A 173 -8.24 13.36 14.51
CA ALA A 173 -7.22 12.49 15.11
C ALA A 173 -7.78 11.66 16.29
N GLU A 174 -8.68 12.24 17.08
CA GLU A 174 -9.34 11.55 18.19
C GLU A 174 -10.29 10.46 17.69
N GLU A 175 -11.13 10.76 16.70
CA GLU A 175 -12.01 9.76 16.10
C GLU A 175 -11.26 8.61 15.43
N GLN A 176 -10.17 8.92 14.72
CA GLN A 176 -9.32 7.91 14.10
C GLN A 176 -8.73 6.98 15.19
N ARG A 177 -8.24 7.58 16.27
CA ARG A 177 -7.68 6.85 17.38
C ARG A 177 -8.71 5.91 18.01
N GLU A 178 -9.91 6.39 18.28
CA GLU A 178 -10.96 5.60 18.92
C GLU A 178 -11.56 4.53 18.00
N LYS A 179 -11.77 4.83 16.72
CA LYS A 179 -12.50 3.96 15.79
C LYS A 179 -11.62 2.97 15.06
N GLU A 180 -10.34 3.28 14.88
CA GLU A 180 -9.41 2.45 14.08
C GLU A 180 -8.23 1.97 14.93
N VAL A 181 -7.51 2.89 15.58
CA VAL A 181 -6.23 2.57 16.23
C VAL A 181 -6.43 1.69 17.46
N LEU A 182 -7.30 2.08 18.39
CA LEU A 182 -7.55 1.33 19.62
C LEU A 182 -8.11 -0.08 19.31
N PRO A 183 -9.13 -0.25 18.46
CA PRO A 183 -9.62 -1.58 18.09
C PRO A 183 -8.55 -2.46 17.42
N GLU A 184 -7.73 -1.87 16.55
CA GLU A 184 -6.63 -2.60 15.92
C GLU A 184 -5.53 -2.97 16.94
N ALA A 185 -5.22 -2.09 17.88
CA ALA A 185 -4.27 -2.36 18.96
C ALA A 185 -4.74 -3.50 19.86
N GLU A 186 -6.02 -3.46 20.29
CA GLU A 186 -6.65 -4.55 21.05
C GLU A 186 -6.59 -5.88 20.29
N ARG A 187 -6.95 -5.86 19.00
CA ARG A 187 -6.90 -7.05 18.14
C ARG A 187 -5.50 -7.62 18.03
N ARG A 188 -4.48 -6.77 17.75
CA ARG A 188 -3.08 -7.19 17.63
C ARG A 188 -2.55 -7.75 18.94
N LEU A 189 -2.81 -7.07 20.06
CA LEU A 189 -2.37 -7.50 21.38
C LEU A 189 -3.01 -8.85 21.75
N LYS A 190 -4.32 -8.98 21.54
CA LYS A 190 -5.04 -10.23 21.77
C LYS A 190 -4.49 -11.38 20.93
N ALA A 191 -4.29 -11.15 19.63
CA ALA A 191 -3.70 -12.15 18.74
C ALA A 191 -2.29 -12.55 19.19
N GLY A 192 -1.44 -11.59 19.55
CA GLY A 192 -0.09 -11.84 20.04
C GLY A 192 -0.07 -12.71 21.30
N ILE A 193 -0.91 -12.39 22.30
CA ILE A 193 -1.00 -13.18 23.55
C ILE A 193 -1.46 -14.61 23.26
N ILE A 194 -2.50 -14.77 22.43
CA ILE A 194 -3.03 -16.09 22.08
C ILE A 194 -1.99 -16.92 21.32
N LEU A 195 -1.29 -16.31 20.36
CA LEU A 195 -0.25 -17.01 19.61
C LEU A 195 0.94 -17.39 20.49
N SER A 196 1.33 -16.53 21.44
CA SER A 196 2.37 -16.87 22.43
C SER A 196 1.94 -18.06 23.30
N GLU A 197 0.71 -18.06 23.80
CA GLU A 197 0.16 -19.18 24.59
C GLU A 197 0.10 -20.49 23.79
N VAL A 198 -0.27 -20.43 22.51
CA VAL A 198 -0.24 -21.61 21.62
C VAL A 198 1.19 -22.07 21.37
N ALA A 199 2.13 -21.14 21.20
CA ALA A 199 3.54 -21.46 21.02
C ALA A 199 4.09 -22.21 22.24
N GLU A 200 3.77 -21.75 23.45
CA GLU A 200 4.17 -22.41 24.70
C GLU A 200 3.53 -23.80 24.84
N LYS A 201 2.22 -23.95 24.57
CA LYS A 201 1.52 -25.24 24.68
C LYS A 201 1.99 -26.29 23.68
N GLU A 202 2.41 -25.87 22.49
CA GLU A 202 2.89 -26.75 21.43
C GLU A 202 4.44 -26.85 21.41
N ASP A 203 5.12 -26.34 22.45
CA ASP A 203 6.59 -26.34 22.59
C ASP A 203 7.32 -25.78 21.35
N ILE A 204 6.75 -24.72 20.76
CA ILE A 204 7.29 -24.09 19.55
C ILE A 204 8.43 -23.16 19.97
N ILE A 205 9.63 -23.48 19.51
CA ILE A 205 10.83 -22.67 19.73
C ILE A 205 11.46 -22.26 18.41
N VAL A 206 12.12 -21.10 18.42
CA VAL A 206 13.02 -20.69 17.34
C VAL A 206 14.44 -21.02 17.77
N THR A 207 15.10 -21.90 17.02
CA THR A 207 16.49 -22.25 17.28
C THR A 207 17.42 -21.13 16.80
N PRO A 208 18.60 -20.96 17.43
CA PRO A 208 19.62 -20.01 16.95
C PRO A 208 19.96 -20.23 15.47
N GLU A 209 20.03 -21.48 15.04
CA GLU A 209 20.34 -21.86 13.66
C GLU A 209 19.27 -21.37 12.67
N GLU A 210 17.99 -21.55 13.00
CA GLU A 210 16.87 -21.04 12.17
C GLU A 210 16.90 -19.52 12.06
N LEU A 211 17.20 -18.83 13.17
CA LEU A 211 17.32 -17.37 13.19
C LEU A 211 18.48 -16.90 12.30
N GLU A 212 19.65 -17.54 12.38
CA GLU A 212 20.80 -17.21 11.51
C GLU A 212 20.51 -17.48 10.04
N ILE A 213 19.83 -18.59 9.71
CA ILE A 213 19.40 -18.88 8.34
C ILE A 213 18.49 -17.75 7.84
N ARG A 214 17.50 -17.34 8.63
CA ARG A 214 16.56 -16.26 8.27
C ARG A 214 17.29 -14.94 8.03
N ILE A 215 18.21 -14.58 8.92
CA ILE A 215 19.02 -13.37 8.80
C ILE A 215 19.93 -13.44 7.56
N GLY A 216 20.55 -14.59 7.29
CA GLY A 216 21.37 -14.81 6.10
C GLY A 216 20.57 -14.60 4.81
N VAL A 217 19.34 -15.13 4.74
CA VAL A 217 18.43 -14.90 3.60
C VAL A 217 18.09 -13.42 3.45
N LEU A 218 17.81 -12.70 4.54
CA LEU A 218 17.54 -11.26 4.49
C LEU A 218 18.76 -10.47 4.03
N LYS A 219 19.96 -10.81 4.50
CA LYS A 219 21.22 -10.18 4.06
C LYS A 219 21.49 -10.40 2.58
N GLN A 220 21.17 -11.57 2.03
CA GLN A 220 21.32 -11.86 0.59
C GLN A 220 20.33 -11.09 -0.29
N LYS A 221 19.15 -10.73 0.24
CA LYS A 221 18.18 -9.89 -0.48
C LYS A 221 18.63 -8.44 -0.58
N TYR A 222 19.41 -7.96 0.39
CA TYR A 222 19.90 -6.58 0.47
C TYR A 222 21.43 -6.54 0.53
N PRO A 223 22.16 -7.08 -0.47
CA PRO A 223 23.61 -7.26 -0.39
C PRO A 223 24.36 -5.93 -0.46
N SER A 224 23.79 -4.91 -1.09
CA SER A 224 24.42 -3.61 -1.32
C SER A 224 23.95 -2.51 -0.36
N ASP A 225 23.09 -2.83 0.60
CA ASP A 225 22.55 -1.86 1.56
C ASP A 225 23.28 -1.99 2.90
N GLU A 226 24.34 -1.19 3.09
CA GLU A 226 25.13 -1.22 4.32
C GLU A 226 24.33 -0.86 5.58
N GLN A 227 23.32 -0.01 5.46
CA GLN A 227 22.46 0.35 6.59
C GLN A 227 21.61 -0.85 7.01
N MET A 228 21.01 -1.53 6.04
CA MET A 228 20.23 -2.75 6.28
C MET A 228 21.09 -3.87 6.85
N GLN A 229 22.33 -4.04 6.37
CA GLN A 229 23.27 -5.05 6.91
C GLN A 229 23.62 -4.80 8.38
N LYS A 230 23.81 -3.53 8.76
CA LYS A 230 24.03 -3.12 10.16
C LYS A 230 22.79 -3.39 11.01
N GLN A 231 21.62 -3.02 10.52
CA GLN A 231 20.35 -3.27 11.20
C GLN A 231 20.08 -4.77 11.42
N LEU A 232 20.33 -5.61 10.41
CA LEU A 232 20.25 -7.07 10.49
C LEU A 232 21.24 -7.71 11.47
N SER A 233 22.24 -6.96 11.91
CA SER A 233 23.23 -7.39 12.90
C SER A 233 22.94 -6.84 14.30
N ASP A 234 21.99 -5.92 14.45
CA ASP A 234 21.60 -5.32 15.72
C ASP A 234 20.84 -6.33 16.61
N PRO A 235 21.20 -6.49 17.89
CA PRO A 235 20.54 -7.44 18.78
C PRO A 235 19.03 -7.22 18.97
N ASN A 236 18.54 -5.98 18.94
CA ASN A 236 17.11 -5.68 19.07
C ASN A 236 16.37 -6.15 17.81
N TYR A 237 16.89 -5.80 16.64
CA TYR A 237 16.29 -6.20 15.37
C TYR A 237 16.32 -7.71 15.16
N ARG A 238 17.39 -8.38 15.60
CA ARG A 238 17.47 -9.85 15.59
C ARG A 238 16.42 -10.50 16.50
N ARG A 239 16.11 -9.90 17.65
CA ARG A 239 15.01 -10.36 18.52
C ARG A 239 13.65 -10.20 17.85
N GLU A 240 13.42 -9.09 17.14
CA GLU A 240 12.19 -8.89 16.37
C GLU A 240 12.02 -9.96 15.27
N ILE A 241 13.09 -10.26 14.53
CA ILE A 241 13.08 -11.34 13.52
C ILE A 241 12.78 -12.69 14.17
N GLY A 242 13.35 -12.95 15.35
CA GLY A 242 13.07 -14.16 16.12
C GLY A 242 11.60 -14.27 16.53
N ALA A 243 11.02 -13.19 17.04
CA ALA A 243 9.61 -13.12 17.43
C ALA A 243 8.67 -13.31 16.22
N GLN A 244 9.02 -12.71 15.08
CA GLN A 244 8.28 -12.92 13.83
C GLN A 244 8.36 -14.37 13.38
N LEU A 245 9.55 -14.99 13.43
CA LEU A 245 9.74 -16.38 13.03
C LEU A 245 8.98 -17.34 13.96
N LEU A 246 8.95 -17.05 15.26
CA LEU A 246 8.15 -17.82 16.22
C LEU A 246 6.67 -17.74 15.84
N THR A 247 6.17 -16.54 15.57
CA THR A 247 4.78 -16.31 15.14
C THR A 247 4.44 -17.07 13.86
N GLU A 248 5.32 -17.01 12.84
CA GLU A 248 5.15 -17.75 11.58
C GLU A 248 5.09 -19.27 11.84
N LYS A 249 5.94 -19.82 12.71
CA LYS A 249 5.92 -21.25 13.09
C LYS A 249 4.64 -21.62 13.83
N THR A 250 4.18 -20.79 14.76
CA THR A 250 2.93 -20.99 15.50
C THR A 250 1.73 -21.01 14.58
N VAL A 251 1.61 -20.05 13.67
CA VAL A 251 0.51 -20.00 12.71
C VAL A 251 0.54 -21.22 11.78
N ALA A 252 1.72 -21.62 11.30
CA ALA A 252 1.86 -22.84 10.50
C ALA A 252 1.44 -24.10 11.28
N ARG A 253 1.73 -24.16 12.59
CA ARG A 253 1.27 -25.24 13.46
C ARG A 253 -0.25 -25.25 13.58
N ILE A 254 -0.88 -24.10 13.83
CA ILE A 254 -2.35 -23.95 13.89
C ILE A 254 -3.00 -24.45 12.59
N VAL A 255 -2.49 -24.02 11.43
CA VAL A 255 -2.93 -24.50 10.12
C VAL A 255 -2.84 -26.02 10.01
N SER A 256 -1.71 -26.61 10.46
CA SER A 256 -1.52 -28.07 10.41
C SER A 256 -2.48 -28.84 11.32
N LEU A 257 -2.94 -28.23 12.42
CA LEU A 257 -3.91 -28.83 13.33
C LEU A 257 -5.34 -28.72 12.79
N ASN A 258 -5.68 -27.62 12.12
CA ASN A 258 -7.01 -27.44 11.52
C ASN A 258 -7.25 -28.31 10.28
N ASN A 259 -6.18 -28.69 9.58
CA ASN A 259 -6.24 -29.55 8.39
C ASN A 259 -6.23 -31.06 8.72
N LYS A 260 -6.24 -31.46 10.00
CA LYS A 260 -6.35 -32.85 10.45
C LYS A 260 -7.79 -33.20 10.80
#